data_AF-A0AAD6Z1Q7-F1
#
_entry.id   AF-A0AAD6Z1Q7-F1
#
_cell.length_a   1.000
_cell.length_b   1.000
_cell.length_c   1.000
_cell.angle_alpha   90.00
_cell.angle_beta   90.00
_cell.angle_gamma   90.00
#
_symmetry.space_group_name_H-M   'P 1'
#
loop_
_entity.id
_entity.type
_entity.pdbx_description
1 polymer ?
#
loop_
_entity_poly.entity_id
_entity_poly.type
_entity_poly.pdbx_seq_one_letter_code
_entity_poly.pdbx_strand_id
1 'polypeptide(L)'
;MAHLLAYQRAHPEYLENHLNRVYGAGTPYYKDFSTFNHTGVAKGWGAQTEINGCTYRQGRIIEPSAVTCPFSTTTVYMDYQQFPEF
;
A
#
# COMPACT_ATOMS: atom_id res chain seq x y z
N MET A 1 -9.94 16.12 21.87
CA MET A 1 -9.40 15.36 20.71
C MET A 1 -7.95 15.73 20.34
N ALA A 2 -7.47 16.96 20.54
CA ALA A 2 -6.09 17.36 20.22
C ALA A 2 -4.99 16.57 20.98
N HIS A 3 -5.21 16.23 22.25
CA HIS A 3 -4.22 15.49 23.06
C HIS A 3 -4.02 14.02 22.61
N LEU A 4 -5.06 13.39 22.05
CA LEU A 4 -5.00 12.00 21.54
C LEU A 4 -4.15 11.91 20.26
N LEU A 5 -4.31 12.89 19.36
CA LEU A 5 -3.51 12.98 18.13
C LEU A 5 -2.03 13.30 18.42
N ALA A 6 -1.76 14.12 19.45
CA ALA A 6 -0.40 14.40 19.90
C ALA A 6 0.27 13.15 20.53
N TYR A 7 -0.48 12.36 21.30
CA TYR A 7 0.01 11.11 21.90
C TYR A 7 0.33 10.04 20.84
N GLN A 8 -0.53 9.88 19.82
CA GLN A 8 -0.25 8.97 18.70
C GLN A 8 0.97 9.39 17.87
N ARG A 9 1.24 10.70 17.74
CA ARG A 9 2.47 11.19 17.11
C ARG A 9 3.73 10.93 17.94
N ALA A 10 3.62 10.92 19.27
CA ALA A 10 4.74 10.64 20.16
C ALA A 10 5.07 9.14 20.24
N HIS A 11 4.14 8.26 19.85
CA HIS A 11 4.25 6.81 19.98
C HIS A 11 3.79 6.08 18.70
N PRO A 12 4.53 6.22 17.59
CA PRO A 12 4.19 5.60 16.31
C PRO A 12 4.08 4.06 16.39
N GLU A 13 4.79 3.43 17.33
CA GLU A 13 4.78 1.99 17.57
C GLU A 13 3.39 1.45 17.93
N TYR A 14 2.54 2.22 18.62
CA TYR A 14 1.18 1.77 18.93
C TYR A 14 0.30 1.72 17.69
N LEU A 15 0.46 2.71 16.80
CA LEU A 15 -0.26 2.74 15.53
C LEU A 15 0.21 1.58 14.65
N GLU A 16 1.52 1.41 14.49
CA GLU A 16 2.09 0.31 13.71
C GLU A 16 1.62 -1.05 14.22
N ASN A 17 1.72 -1.31 15.54
CA ASN A 17 1.29 -2.56 16.14
C ASN A 17 -0.21 -2.82 15.94
N HIS A 18 -1.03 -1.78 16.04
CA HIS A 18 -2.46 -1.90 15.74
C HIS A 18 -2.69 -2.24 14.26
N LEU A 19 -2.04 -1.52 13.34
CA LEU A 19 -2.21 -1.73 11.90
C LEU A 19 -1.77 -3.14 11.49
N ASN A 20 -0.61 -3.61 11.97
CA ASN A 20 -0.12 -4.94 11.67
C ASN A 20 -1.01 -6.04 12.26
N ARG A 21 -1.54 -5.85 13.47
CA ARG A 21 -2.44 -6.83 14.09
C ARG A 21 -3.80 -6.91 13.40
N VAL A 22 -4.36 -5.78 12.99
CA VAL A 22 -5.74 -5.70 12.47
C VAL A 22 -5.79 -5.88 10.95
N TYR A 23 -4.80 -5.38 10.22
CA TYR A 23 -4.77 -5.35 8.75
C TYR A 23 -3.55 -6.05 8.13
N GLY A 24 -2.63 -6.59 8.95
CA GLY A 24 -1.42 -7.23 8.46
C GLY A 24 -1.62 -8.66 7.96
N ALA A 25 -0.51 -9.32 7.63
CA ALA A 25 -0.50 -10.66 7.05
C ALA A 25 -1.30 -11.67 7.89
N GLY A 26 -2.06 -12.54 7.21
CA GLY A 26 -2.93 -13.53 7.84
C GLY A 26 -4.32 -13.02 8.20
N THR A 27 -4.59 -11.71 8.11
CA THR A 27 -5.93 -11.16 8.30
C THR A 27 -6.77 -11.23 7.01
N PRO A 28 -8.12 -11.24 7.13
CA PRO A 28 -9.00 -11.15 5.95
C PRO A 28 -8.74 -9.89 5.11
N TYR A 29 -8.49 -8.75 5.77
CA TYR A 29 -8.18 -7.50 5.07
C TYR A 29 -6.95 -7.62 4.20
N TYR A 30 -5.85 -8.17 4.73
CA TYR A 30 -4.63 -8.38 3.96
C TYR A 30 -4.87 -9.30 2.76
N LYS A 31 -5.62 -10.39 2.97
CA LYS A 31 -5.96 -11.33 1.90
C LYS A 31 -6.75 -10.65 0.78
N ASP A 32 -7.74 -9.84 1.13
CA ASP A 32 -8.56 -9.12 0.15
C ASP A 32 -7.72 -8.08 -0.61
N PHE A 33 -6.93 -7.27 0.11
CA PHE A 33 -6.02 -6.31 -0.52
C PHE A 33 -5.01 -6.98 -1.45
N SER A 34 -4.39 -8.08 -1.03
CA SER A 34 -3.47 -8.85 -1.88
C SER A 34 -4.20 -9.35 -3.14
N THR A 35 -5.41 -9.90 -2.99
CA THR A 35 -6.22 -10.38 -4.11
C THR A 35 -6.55 -9.26 -5.10
N PHE A 36 -6.94 -8.08 -4.61
CA PHE A 36 -7.23 -6.93 -5.46
C PHE A 36 -5.99 -6.40 -6.17
N ASN A 37 -4.84 -6.34 -5.49
CA ASN A 37 -3.57 -5.96 -6.11
C ASN A 37 -3.18 -6.91 -7.24
N HIS A 38 -3.18 -8.22 -6.99
CA HIS A 38 -2.87 -9.22 -8.02
C HIS A 38 -3.84 -9.15 -9.19
N THR A 39 -5.15 -9.01 -8.90
CA THR A 39 -6.18 -8.85 -9.94
C THR A 39 -5.94 -7.60 -10.78
N GLY A 40 -5.56 -6.49 -10.15
CA GLY A 40 -5.31 -5.25 -10.86
C GLY A 40 -4.11 -5.29 -11.77
N VAL A 41 -3.02 -5.87 -11.29
CA VAL A 41 -1.82 -6.11 -12.11
C VAL A 41 -2.15 -7.05 -13.28
N ALA A 42 -2.85 -8.16 -13.03
CA ALA A 42 -3.21 -9.11 -14.08
C ALA A 42 -4.17 -8.53 -15.14
N LYS A 43 -5.08 -7.64 -14.73
CA LYS A 43 -6.01 -6.95 -15.63
C LYS A 43 -5.44 -5.68 -16.26
N GLY A 44 -4.19 -5.32 -15.97
CA GLY A 44 -3.49 -4.19 -16.60
C GLY A 44 -3.90 -2.80 -16.12
N TRP A 45 -4.72 -2.68 -15.06
CA TRP A 45 -5.05 -1.38 -14.45
C TRP A 45 -4.22 -1.06 -13.20
N GLY A 46 -3.57 -2.06 -12.61
CA GLY A 46 -2.59 -1.90 -11.54
C GLY A 46 -1.17 -2.00 -12.08
N ALA A 47 -0.26 -1.15 -11.58
CA ALA A 47 1.14 -1.10 -11.96
C ALA A 47 1.39 -1.09 -13.48
N GLN A 48 0.69 -0.21 -14.20
CA GLN A 48 0.69 -0.14 -15.67
C GLN A 48 1.89 0.60 -16.27
N THR A 49 2.56 1.46 -15.51
CA THR A 49 3.66 2.28 -15.99
C THR A 49 4.99 1.63 -15.65
N GLU A 50 5.75 1.26 -16.68
CA GLU A 50 7.11 0.75 -16.52
C GLU A 50 8.06 1.84 -16.03
N ILE A 51 8.82 1.52 -14.97
CA ILE A 51 9.85 2.39 -14.41
C ILE A 51 11.24 1.81 -14.71
N ASN A 52 11.37 0.49 -14.61
CA ASN A 52 12.54 -0.23 -15.10
C ASN A 52 12.08 -1.50 -15.83
N GLY A 53 11.54 -1.30 -17.03
CA GLY A 53 10.93 -2.36 -17.83
C GLY A 53 9.77 -3.07 -17.12
N CYS A 54 9.49 -4.31 -17.53
CA CYS A 54 8.37 -5.09 -16.99
C CYS A 54 8.55 -5.51 -15.51
N THR A 55 9.75 -5.38 -14.97
CA THR A 55 10.19 -5.95 -13.68
C THR A 55 10.03 -4.96 -12.53
N TYR A 56 9.93 -3.66 -12.84
CA TYR A 56 9.52 -2.63 -11.90
C TYR A 56 8.52 -1.67 -12.55
N ARG A 57 7.29 -1.69 -12.05
CA ARG A 57 6.16 -0.91 -12.56
C ARG A 57 5.40 -0.23 -11.43
N GLN A 58 4.80 0.91 -11.72
CA GLN A 58 3.93 1.63 -10.79
C GLN A 58 2.63 2.07 -11.46
N GLY A 59 1.60 2.34 -10.66
CA GLY A 59 0.29 2.72 -11.16
C GLY A 59 -0.54 3.47 -10.14
N ARG A 60 -0.98 4.68 -10.48
CA ARG A 60 -1.91 5.44 -9.64
C ARG A 60 -3.31 4.84 -9.77
N ILE A 61 -3.88 4.44 -8.63
CA ILE A 61 -5.26 3.95 -8.55
C ILE A 61 -6.24 5.09 -8.31
N ILE A 62 -5.91 5.99 -7.38
CA ILE A 62 -6.73 7.14 -7.05
C ILE A 62 -5.87 8.33 -6.65
N GLU A 63 -6.22 9.50 -7.18
CA GLU A 63 -5.61 10.78 -6.84
C GLU A 63 -6.06 11.25 -5.45
N PRO A 64 -5.24 12.07 -4.75
CA PRO A 64 -5.62 12.63 -3.48
C PRO A 64 -6.79 13.60 -3.66
N SER A 65 -7.79 13.48 -2.79
CA SER A 65 -9.00 14.30 -2.83
C SER A 65 -9.65 14.35 -1.45
N ALA A 66 -10.70 15.17 -1.31
CA ALA A 66 -11.45 15.26 -0.06
C ALA A 66 -12.03 13.90 0.37
N VAL A 67 -12.47 13.07 -0.58
CA VAL A 67 -13.06 11.75 -0.27
C VAL A 67 -12.00 10.73 0.17
N THR A 68 -10.74 10.92 -0.20
CA THR A 68 -9.61 10.07 0.21
C THR A 68 -8.83 10.64 1.39
N CYS A 69 -9.37 11.64 2.10
CA CYS A 69 -8.69 12.31 3.22
C CYS A 69 -7.27 12.77 2.85
N PRO A 70 -7.15 13.66 1.86
CA PRO A 70 -5.91 13.94 1.09
C PRO A 70 -4.90 12.82 0.80
N PHE A 71 -5.24 11.53 0.90
CA PHE A 71 -4.32 10.44 0.56
C PHE A 71 -4.50 9.99 -0.89
N SER A 72 -3.40 9.57 -1.51
CA SER A 72 -3.42 8.89 -2.80
C SER A 72 -3.18 7.40 -2.61
N THR A 73 -3.56 6.58 -3.59
CA THR A 73 -3.19 5.15 -3.61
C THR A 73 -2.45 4.83 -4.89
N THR A 74 -1.28 4.22 -4.73
CA THR A 74 -0.43 3.74 -5.83
C THR A 74 -0.18 2.27 -5.63
N THR A 75 -0.25 1.51 -6.73
CA THR A 75 0.18 0.12 -6.82
C THR A 75 1.60 0.07 -7.37
N VAL A 76 2.39 -0.85 -6.85
CA VAL A 76 3.75 -1.11 -7.30
C VAL A 76 3.88 -2.60 -7.56
N TYR A 77 4.45 -2.94 -8.71
CA TYR A 77 4.90 -4.29 -9.04
C TYR A 77 6.43 -4.27 -9.07
N MET A 78 7.05 -5.17 -8.32
CA MET A 78 8.49 -5.34 -8.28
C MET A 78 8.81 -6.83 -8.28
N ASP A 79 9.62 -7.26 -9.24
CA ASP A 79 10.21 -8.60 -9.26
C ASP A 79 11.50 -8.59 -8.46
N TYR A 80 11.40 -8.90 -7.16
CA TYR A 80 12.53 -8.88 -6.22
C TYR A 80 13.68 -9.81 -6.59
N GLN A 81 13.44 -10.84 -7.43
CA GLN A 81 14.53 -11.71 -7.89
C GLN A 81 15.54 -10.96 -8.78
N GLN A 82 15.13 -9.82 -9.34
CA GLN A 82 15.98 -8.98 -10.19
C GLN A 82 16.59 -7.80 -9.43
N PHE A 83 16.27 -7.64 -8.14
CA PHE A 83 16.79 -6.60 -7.25
C PHE A 83 17.25 -7.20 -5.92
N PRO A 84 18.33 -8.00 -5.92
CA PRO A 84 18.77 -8.78 -4.75
C PRO A 84 19.23 -7.95 -3.56
N GLU A 85 19.44 -6.64 -3.75
CA GLU A 85 19.69 -5.66 -2.69
C GLU A 85 18.46 -5.28 -1.84
N PHE A 86 17.25 -5.73 -2.22
CA PHE A 86 15.99 -5.56 -1.48
C PHE A 86 15.41 -6.92 -1.04
#